data_AF-A0A7W3N2D8-F1
#
_entry.id   AF-A0A7W3N2D8-F1
#
_cell.length_a   1.000
_cell.length_b   1.000
_cell.length_c   1.000
_cell.angle_alpha   90.00
_cell.angle_beta   90.00
_cell.angle_gamma   90.00
#
_symmetry.space_group_name_H-M   'P 1'
#
loop_
_entity.id
_entity.type
_entity.pdbx_description
1 polymer ?
#
loop_
_entity_poly.entity_id
_entity_poly.type
_entity_poly.pdbx_seq_one_letter_code
_entity_poly.pdbx_strand_id
1 'polypeptide(L)'
;MIVLCVCLVLLAAWLLVRALRPGVRKTGGAGGYPESMTEVLEPDAEEYLAWLADRHWPEDEYLDLERQWLAEFDATGEGTAPGPYTGPHACPGCNRHGEDVWPCRMCGRLLHSACGHGMRRRRVSRPYRTRDMQAEAVIAEWICTNCSSVVGLDLDEDLS
;
A
#
# COMPACT_ATOMS: atom_id res chain seq x y z
N MET A 1 54.81 -20.56 6.99
CA MET A 1 54.17 -21.52 6.07
C MET A 1 52.99 -22.26 6.69
N ILE A 2 53.13 -22.90 7.85
CA ILE A 2 52.05 -23.67 8.51
C ILE A 2 50.79 -22.82 8.75
N VAL A 3 50.93 -21.60 9.28
CA VAL A 3 49.81 -20.68 9.54
C VAL A 3 49.04 -20.32 8.26
N LEU A 4 49.77 -20.13 7.14
CA LEU A 4 49.19 -19.75 5.86
C LEU A 4 48.39 -20.93 5.25
N CYS A 5 48.88 -22.16 5.42
CA CYS A 5 48.12 -23.36 5.07
C CYS A 5 46.86 -23.53 5.92
N VAL A 6 46.92 -23.26 7.23
CA VAL A 6 45.74 -23.35 8.11
C VAL A 6 44.69 -22.32 7.72
N CYS A 7 45.09 -21.07 7.44
CA CYS A 7 44.17 -20.04 6.98
C CYS A 7 43.49 -20.40 5.65
N LEU A 8 44.24 -20.94 4.68
CA LEU A 8 43.68 -21.35 3.39
C LEU A 8 42.69 -22.50 3.52
N VAL A 9 42.96 -23.47 4.41
CA VAL A 9 42.04 -24.59 4.68
C VAL A 9 40.75 -24.09 5.34
N LEU A 10 40.85 -23.18 6.31
CA LEU A 10 39.68 -22.60 6.96
C LEU A 10 38.84 -21.75 5.99
N LEU A 11 39.50 -21.00 5.11
CA LEU A 11 38.83 -20.16 4.11
C LEU A 11 38.15 -21.02 3.03
N ALA A 12 38.81 -22.09 2.58
CA ALA A 12 38.22 -23.07 1.67
C ALA A 12 37.04 -23.82 2.30
N ALA A 13 37.15 -24.23 3.57
CA ALA A 13 36.05 -24.86 4.30
C ALA A 13 34.87 -23.89 4.48
N TRP A 14 35.13 -22.63 4.78
CA TRP A 14 34.10 -21.61 4.91
C TRP A 14 33.39 -21.33 3.58
N LEU A 15 34.13 -21.22 2.47
CA LEU A 15 33.56 -21.08 1.12
C LEU A 15 32.74 -22.31 0.72
N LEU A 16 33.21 -23.52 1.03
CA LEU A 16 32.48 -24.77 0.79
C LEU A 16 31.17 -24.79 1.58
N VAL A 17 31.19 -24.44 2.87
CA VAL A 17 29.96 -24.36 3.69
C VAL A 17 29.00 -23.31 3.13
N ARG A 18 29.50 -22.18 2.63
CA ARG A 18 28.66 -21.14 2.02
C ARG A 18 28.06 -21.58 0.67
N ALA A 19 28.80 -22.36 -0.11
CA ALA A 19 28.34 -22.91 -1.39
C ALA A 19 27.40 -24.12 -1.23
N LEU A 20 27.60 -24.90 -0.16
CA LEU A 20 26.78 -26.07 0.19
C LEU A 20 25.58 -25.72 1.06
N ARG A 21 25.50 -24.51 1.62
CA ARG A 21 24.23 -23.97 2.11
C ARG A 21 23.29 -24.01 0.91
N PRO A 22 22.25 -24.86 0.91
CA PRO A 22 21.25 -24.82 -0.12
C PRO A 22 20.57 -23.47 0.08
N GLY A 23 20.96 -22.48 -0.74
CA GLY A 23 20.04 -21.41 -1.03
C GLY A 23 18.79 -22.13 -1.50
N VAL A 24 17.68 -21.94 -0.79
CA VAL A 24 16.35 -22.32 -1.26
C VAL A 24 16.11 -21.48 -2.51
N ARG A 25 16.74 -21.89 -3.61
CA ARG A 25 16.39 -21.47 -4.96
C ARG A 25 15.14 -22.25 -5.25
N LYS A 26 13.99 -21.66 -4.88
CA LYS A 26 12.67 -22.01 -5.41
C LYS A 26 12.87 -22.08 -6.93
N THR A 27 12.86 -23.29 -7.46
CA THR A 27 13.00 -23.56 -8.89
C THR A 27 11.88 -22.82 -9.61
N GLY A 28 12.26 -21.93 -10.52
CA GLY A 28 11.32 -21.19 -11.36
C GLY A 28 10.41 -22.16 -12.11
N GLY A 29 9.14 -22.15 -11.74
CA GLY A 29 8.02 -22.54 -12.59
C GLY A 29 7.52 -21.29 -13.31
N ALA A 30 7.60 -21.33 -14.63
CA ALA A 30 7.06 -20.42 -15.63
C ALA A 30 6.16 -19.25 -15.16
N GLY A 31 6.60 -18.03 -15.45
CA GLY A 31 5.73 -16.95 -15.94
C GLY A 31 4.78 -16.25 -14.97
N GLY A 32 5.01 -16.33 -13.65
CA GLY A 32 4.33 -15.50 -12.66
C GLY A 32 5.20 -14.32 -12.22
N TYR A 33 4.60 -13.13 -12.10
CA TYR A 33 5.23 -11.91 -11.54
C TYR A 33 6.14 -12.26 -10.35
N PRO A 34 7.46 -12.04 -10.41
CA PRO A 34 8.38 -12.54 -9.39
C PRO A 34 8.39 -11.73 -8.08
N GLU A 35 7.52 -10.74 -7.92
CA GLU A 35 7.54 -9.85 -6.76
C GLU A 35 6.11 -9.39 -6.45
N SER A 36 5.26 -10.35 -6.12
CA SER A 36 3.98 -10.00 -5.50
C SER A 36 4.25 -9.39 -4.14
N MET A 37 4.00 -8.09 -3.98
CA MET A 37 3.97 -7.39 -2.67
C MET A 37 2.92 -7.99 -1.70
N THR A 38 2.21 -9.04 -2.10
CA THR A 38 1.18 -9.73 -1.32
C THR A 38 1.46 -11.22 -1.12
N GLU A 39 2.67 -11.72 -1.43
CA GLU A 39 3.02 -13.12 -1.06
C GLU A 39 3.00 -13.25 0.47
N VAL A 40 2.12 -14.12 0.97
CA VAL A 40 2.03 -14.42 2.41
C VAL A 40 3.31 -15.16 2.81
N LEU A 41 4.08 -14.54 3.70
CA LEU A 41 5.32 -15.10 4.20
C LEU A 41 5.06 -16.16 5.26
N GLU A 42 5.97 -17.11 5.37
CA GLU A 42 6.03 -18.00 6.52
C GLU A 42 6.47 -17.21 7.78
N PRO A 43 6.00 -17.57 8.99
CA PRO A 43 6.27 -16.81 10.21
C PRO A 43 7.77 -16.52 10.46
N ASP A 44 8.63 -17.53 10.27
CA ASP A 44 10.09 -17.38 10.47
C ASP A 44 10.71 -16.37 9.50
N ALA A 45 10.17 -16.28 8.28
CA ALA A 45 10.66 -15.33 7.28
C ALA A 45 10.20 -13.91 7.61
N GLU A 46 8.98 -13.74 8.11
CA GLU A 46 8.46 -12.47 8.60
C GLU A 46 9.28 -11.96 9.80
N GLU A 47 9.54 -12.81 10.79
CA GLU A 47 10.38 -12.46 11.96
C GLU A 47 11.80 -12.06 11.56
N TYR A 48 12.41 -12.77 10.59
CA TYR A 48 13.74 -12.43 10.08
C TYR A 48 13.75 -11.05 9.41
N LEU A 49 12.73 -10.74 8.62
CA LEU A 49 12.62 -9.42 7.97
C LEU A 49 12.35 -8.31 8.97
N ALA A 50 11.51 -8.54 9.98
CA ALA A 50 11.27 -7.59 11.07
C ALA A 50 12.58 -7.29 11.84
N TRP A 51 13.36 -8.33 12.16
CA TRP A 51 14.68 -8.16 12.78
C TRP A 51 15.66 -7.40 11.87
N LEU A 52 15.64 -7.68 10.57
CA LEU A 52 16.53 -7.01 9.62
C LEU A 52 16.18 -5.52 9.49
N ALA A 53 14.88 -5.19 9.46
CA ALA A 53 14.40 -3.82 9.44
C ALA A 53 14.84 -3.06 10.69
N ASP A 54 14.62 -3.60 11.89
CA ASP A 54 15.04 -3.02 13.17
C ASP A 54 16.56 -2.69 13.19
N ARG A 55 17.37 -3.60 12.65
CA ARG A 55 18.83 -3.42 12.62
C ARG A 55 19.30 -2.35 11.63
N HIS A 56 18.65 -2.25 10.47
CA HIS A 56 19.10 -1.38 9.38
C HIS A 56 18.41 -0.02 9.36
N TRP A 57 17.29 0.11 10.07
CA TRP A 57 16.49 1.32 10.13
C TRP A 57 16.10 1.67 11.58
N PRO A 58 17.07 1.92 12.47
CA PRO A 58 16.81 2.13 13.90
C PRO A 58 16.03 3.42 14.22
N GLU A 59 16.04 4.40 13.30
CA GLU A 59 15.28 5.66 13.39
C GLU A 59 14.14 5.64 12.35
N ASP A 60 13.32 4.58 12.36
CA ASP A 60 12.18 4.49 11.45
C ASP A 60 11.05 5.43 11.88
N GLU A 61 11.06 6.63 11.29
CA GLU A 61 10.04 7.67 11.46
C GLU A 61 8.63 7.15 11.15
N TYR A 62 8.49 6.18 10.23
CA TYR A 62 7.19 5.60 9.90
C TYR A 62 6.71 4.63 10.98
N LEU A 63 7.63 3.86 11.56
CA LEU A 63 7.31 2.96 12.66
C LEU A 63 6.93 3.75 13.93
N ASP A 64 7.58 4.89 14.18
CA ASP A 64 7.18 5.82 15.24
C ASP A 64 5.79 6.41 15.00
N LEU A 65 5.48 6.78 13.76
CA LEU A 65 4.17 7.29 13.38
C LEU A 65 3.07 6.22 13.51
N GLU A 66 3.36 4.97 13.09
CA GLU A 66 2.46 3.83 13.25
C GLU A 66 2.18 3.55 14.73
N ARG A 67 3.21 3.56 15.57
CA ARG A 67 3.05 3.44 17.04
C ARG A 67 2.17 4.55 17.61
N GLN A 68 2.35 5.79 17.16
CA GLN A 68 1.50 6.90 17.58
C GLN A 68 0.04 6.69 17.16
N TRP A 69 -0.21 6.28 15.92
CA TRP A 69 -1.55 5.96 15.44
C TRP A 69 -2.18 4.82 16.24
N LEU A 70 -1.47 3.73 16.47
CA LEU A 70 -1.95 2.61 17.30
C LEU A 70 -2.31 3.06 18.71
N ALA A 71 -1.48 3.90 19.34
CA ALA A 71 -1.77 4.45 20.66
C ALA A 71 -3.00 5.36 20.67
N GLU A 72 -3.21 6.16 19.61
CA GLU A 72 -4.43 6.96 19.42
C GLU A 72 -5.67 6.07 19.24
N PHE A 73 -5.56 4.99 18.47
CA PHE A 73 -6.64 4.01 18.28
C PHE A 73 -7.00 3.28 19.56
N ASP A 74 -6.01 2.74 20.30
CA ASP A 74 -6.22 2.03 21.56
C ASP A 74 -6.81 2.93 22.65
N ALA A 75 -6.38 4.21 22.71
CA ALA A 75 -6.93 5.19 23.63
C ALA A 75 -8.41 5.54 23.37
N THR A 76 -8.90 5.27 22.16
CA THR A 76 -10.31 5.48 21.78
C THR A 76 -11.22 4.31 22.23
N GLY A 77 -10.64 3.24 22.80
CA GLY A 77 -11.37 2.18 23.49
C GLY A 77 -12.03 1.13 22.59
N GLU A 78 -11.64 1.05 21.31
CA GLU A 78 -12.25 0.15 20.34
C GLU A 78 -11.20 -0.83 19.79
N GLY A 79 -10.75 -1.75 20.64
CA GLY A 79 -9.73 -2.77 20.33
C GLY A 79 -10.22 -3.87 19.38
N THR A 80 -10.71 -3.53 18.19
CA THR A 80 -11.04 -4.51 17.13
C THR A 80 -10.87 -3.90 15.74
N ALA A 81 -9.80 -4.31 15.04
CA ALA A 81 -9.49 -3.94 13.63
C ALA A 81 -9.40 -2.41 13.41
N PRO A 82 -8.93 -1.90 12.25
CA PRO A 82 -9.01 -0.48 11.97
C PRO A 82 -10.49 -0.12 11.96
N GLY A 83 -10.96 0.51 13.03
CA GLY A 83 -12.29 1.09 13.07
C GLY A 83 -12.38 2.17 11.99
N PRO A 84 -13.54 2.35 11.34
CA PRO A 84 -13.69 3.29 10.23
C PRO A 84 -13.21 4.68 10.67
N TYR A 85 -12.21 5.20 9.98
CA TYR A 85 -11.59 6.50 10.24
C TYR A 85 -12.65 7.56 10.61
N THR A 86 -12.70 7.93 11.90
CA THR A 86 -13.63 8.93 12.44
C THR A 86 -13.06 10.34 12.27
N GLY A 87 -12.63 10.66 11.05
CA GLY A 87 -12.24 12.03 10.71
C GLY A 87 -13.36 13.02 11.09
N PRO A 88 -13.04 14.29 11.42
CA PRO A 88 -13.96 15.26 12.02
C PRO A 88 -15.16 15.67 11.14
N HIS A 89 -15.29 15.12 9.94
CA HIS A 89 -16.31 15.52 8.98
C HIS A 89 -17.13 14.31 8.53
N ALA A 90 -18.40 14.27 8.94
CA ALA A 90 -19.37 13.33 8.39
C ALA A 90 -19.74 13.72 6.96
N CYS A 91 -20.06 12.73 6.12
CA CYS A 91 -20.66 13.01 4.82
C CYS A 91 -22.00 13.73 5.01
N PRO A 92 -22.25 14.89 4.39
CA PRO A 92 -23.48 15.67 4.60
C PRO A 92 -24.75 14.98 4.09
N GLY A 93 -24.62 13.92 3.27
CA GLY A 93 -25.77 13.17 2.74
C GLY A 93 -26.27 12.08 3.68
N CYS A 94 -25.37 11.22 4.16
CA CYS A 94 -25.73 10.06 4.98
C CYS A 94 -25.34 10.19 6.46
N ASN A 95 -24.67 11.28 6.84
CA ASN A 95 -24.19 11.55 8.19
C ASN A 95 -23.34 10.41 8.80
N ARG A 96 -22.68 9.62 7.94
CA ARG A 96 -21.77 8.54 8.34
C ARG A 96 -20.32 9.00 8.24
N HIS A 97 -19.50 8.52 9.17
CA HIS A 97 -18.04 8.46 9.08
C HIS A 97 -17.67 7.06 8.55
N GLY A 98 -16.69 6.93 7.67
CA GLY A 98 -16.43 5.63 7.04
C GLY A 98 -15.42 5.65 5.90
N GLU A 99 -15.06 4.44 5.47
CA GLU A 99 -14.16 4.17 4.35
C GLU A 99 -14.86 4.50 3.02
N ASP A 100 -14.08 4.91 2.02
CA ASP A 100 -14.52 5.53 0.74
C ASP A 100 -15.00 6.98 0.80
N VAL A 101 -14.40 7.76 1.70
CA VAL A 101 -14.54 9.22 1.71
C VAL A 101 -13.50 9.85 0.78
N TRP A 102 -13.99 10.53 -0.26
CA TRP A 102 -13.16 11.34 -1.13
C TRP A 102 -13.16 12.80 -0.67
N PRO A 103 -12.00 13.37 -0.31
CA PRO A 103 -11.90 14.78 0.01
C PRO A 103 -11.93 15.63 -1.27
N CYS A 104 -12.90 16.53 -1.38
CA CYS A 104 -12.86 17.55 -2.42
C CYS A 104 -11.74 18.55 -2.11
N ARG A 105 -10.67 18.55 -2.92
CA ARG A 105 -9.52 19.44 -2.73
C ARG A 105 -9.86 20.93 -2.76
N MET A 106 -10.95 21.31 -3.43
CA MET A 106 -11.35 22.72 -3.58
C MET A 106 -12.16 23.27 -2.40
N CYS A 107 -13.01 22.45 -1.77
CA CYS A 107 -13.90 22.93 -0.69
C CYS A 107 -13.82 22.11 0.60
N GLY A 108 -12.93 21.12 0.68
CA GLY A 108 -12.67 20.31 1.87
C GLY A 108 -13.78 19.33 2.24
N ARG A 109 -14.88 19.26 1.48
CA ARG A 109 -15.98 18.34 1.81
C ARG A 109 -15.54 16.89 1.65
N LEU A 110 -15.93 16.07 2.62
CA LEU A 110 -15.80 14.62 2.64
C LEU A 110 -17.04 13.99 1.98
N LEU A 111 -16.82 13.16 0.97
CA LEU A 111 -17.86 12.71 0.05
C LEU A 111 -17.80 11.19 -0.13
N HIS A 112 -18.90 10.47 0.16
CA HIS A 112 -19.00 9.07 -0.23
C HIS A 112 -19.45 8.96 -1.69
N SER A 113 -18.78 8.09 -2.46
CA SER A 113 -19.19 7.74 -3.84
C SER A 113 -20.62 7.18 -3.89
N ALA A 114 -20.99 6.34 -2.91
CA ALA A 114 -22.28 5.66 -2.86
C ALA A 114 -23.46 6.54 -2.40
N CYS A 115 -23.23 7.69 -1.76
CA CYS A 115 -24.33 8.44 -1.14
C CYS A 115 -25.09 9.37 -2.10
N GLY A 116 -24.59 9.61 -3.32
CA GLY A 116 -25.23 10.47 -4.33
C GLY A 116 -25.41 11.96 -3.96
N HIS A 117 -25.14 12.36 -2.72
CA HIS A 117 -25.32 13.74 -2.24
C HIS A 117 -24.07 14.60 -2.40
N GLY A 118 -22.89 13.98 -2.36
CA GLY A 118 -21.62 14.69 -2.40
C GLY A 118 -21.09 14.97 -3.81
N MET A 119 -21.43 14.11 -4.76
CA MET A 119 -20.92 14.15 -6.12
C MET A 119 -22.01 13.77 -7.12
N ARG A 120 -21.90 14.33 -8.32
CA ARG A 120 -22.68 13.89 -9.48
C ARG A 120 -21.74 13.31 -10.52
N ARG A 121 -22.17 12.22 -11.14
CA ARG A 121 -21.49 11.63 -12.28
C ARG A 121 -21.87 12.36 -13.57
N ARG A 122 -20.89 12.76 -14.37
CA ARG A 122 -21.07 13.35 -15.70
C ARG A 122 -20.34 12.52 -16.74
N ARG A 123 -21.06 11.90 -17.68
CA ARG A 123 -20.43 11.28 -18.86
C ARG A 123 -19.75 12.36 -19.70
N VAL A 124 -18.54 12.08 -20.18
CA VAL A 124 -17.83 12.98 -21.10
C VAL A 124 -18.27 12.68 -22.52
N SER A 125 -18.48 13.72 -23.33
CA SER A 125 -18.96 13.56 -24.71
C SER A 125 -17.88 12.98 -25.63
N ARG A 126 -16.62 13.25 -25.32
CA ARG A 126 -15.45 12.71 -26.02
C ARG A 126 -14.49 12.16 -24.98
N PRO A 127 -14.28 10.83 -24.94
CA PRO A 127 -13.30 10.24 -24.05
C PRO A 127 -11.92 10.86 -24.27
N TYR A 128 -11.21 11.11 -23.18
CA TYR A 128 -9.89 11.73 -23.20
C TYR A 128 -8.94 10.98 -22.28
N ARG A 129 -7.63 11.20 -22.44
CA ARG A 129 -6.59 10.59 -21.60
C ARG A 129 -5.91 11.67 -20.78
N THR A 130 -5.69 11.40 -19.50
CA THR A 130 -4.84 12.26 -18.66
C THR A 130 -3.38 11.86 -18.88
N ARG A 131 -2.45 12.77 -18.56
CA ARG A 131 -1.01 12.52 -18.71
C ARG A 131 -0.54 11.27 -17.97
N ASP A 132 -1.16 10.99 -16.82
CA ASP A 132 -0.79 9.93 -15.90
C ASP A 132 -1.48 8.58 -16.22
N MET A 133 -2.52 8.59 -17.07
CA MET A 133 -3.33 7.40 -17.42
C MET A 133 -3.28 7.14 -18.94
N GLN A 134 -2.09 6.93 -19.50
CA GLN A 134 -1.92 6.84 -20.95
C GLN A 134 -2.60 5.62 -21.61
N ALA A 135 -2.90 4.55 -20.87
CA ALA A 135 -3.56 3.36 -21.40
C ALA A 135 -5.09 3.49 -21.45
N GLU A 136 -5.67 4.20 -20.47
CA GLU A 136 -7.10 4.19 -20.18
C GLU A 136 -7.77 5.50 -20.62
N ALA A 137 -8.97 5.39 -21.18
CA ALA A 137 -9.76 6.56 -21.57
C ALA A 137 -10.75 6.93 -20.46
N VAL A 138 -10.80 8.21 -20.10
CA VAL A 138 -11.82 8.75 -19.19
C VAL A 138 -13.16 8.78 -19.91
N ILE A 139 -14.17 8.11 -19.36
CA ILE A 139 -15.53 8.02 -19.91
C ILE A 139 -16.58 8.78 -19.07
N ALA A 140 -16.26 9.09 -17.81
CA ALA A 140 -17.05 9.99 -16.98
C ALA A 140 -16.20 10.67 -15.90
N GLU A 141 -16.74 11.76 -15.38
CA GLU A 141 -16.16 12.55 -14.30
C GLU A 141 -17.12 12.57 -13.10
N TRP A 142 -16.57 12.41 -11.90
CA TRP A 142 -17.27 12.66 -10.66
C TRP A 142 -17.04 14.11 -10.25
N ILE A 143 -18.12 14.86 -10.10
CA ILE A 143 -18.09 16.31 -9.88
C ILE A 143 -18.70 16.64 -8.53
N CYS A 144 -17.98 17.39 -7.69
CA CYS A 144 -18.49 17.89 -6.42
C CYS A 144 -19.74 18.75 -6.63
N THR A 145 -20.81 18.46 -5.90
CA THR A 145 -22.07 19.23 -5.99
C THR A 145 -21.97 20.64 -5.41
N ASN A 146 -20.98 20.90 -4.54
CA ASN A 146 -20.78 22.19 -3.88
C ASN A 146 -20.00 23.20 -4.72
N CYS A 147 -18.83 22.80 -5.24
CA CYS A 147 -17.89 23.71 -5.91
C CYS A 147 -17.64 23.34 -7.38
N SER A 148 -18.27 22.28 -7.88
CA SER A 148 -18.10 21.77 -9.24
C SER A 148 -16.69 21.33 -9.63
N SER A 149 -15.80 21.08 -8.67
CA SER A 149 -14.49 20.46 -8.95
C SER A 149 -14.66 19.00 -9.37
N VAL A 150 -13.82 18.52 -10.30
CA VAL A 150 -13.66 17.09 -10.58
C VAL A 150 -12.91 16.45 -9.42
N VAL A 151 -13.46 15.36 -8.87
CA VAL A 151 -12.93 14.66 -7.68
C VAL A 151 -12.59 13.19 -7.96
N GLY A 152 -13.06 12.63 -9.07
CA GLY A 152 -12.76 11.27 -9.51
C GLY A 152 -13.04 11.10 -11.00
N LEU A 153 -12.48 10.05 -11.61
CA LEU A 153 -12.59 9.72 -13.02
C LEU A 153 -13.06 8.27 -13.16
N ASP A 154 -14.02 8.01 -14.04
CA ASP A 154 -14.35 6.66 -14.49
C ASP A 154 -13.58 6.38 -15.77
N LEU A 155 -12.97 5.21 -15.82
CA LEU A 155 -12.11 4.75 -16.90
C LEU A 155 -12.81 3.65 -17.69
N ASP A 156 -12.43 3.52 -18.95
CA ASP A 156 -12.91 2.46 -19.83
C ASP A 156 -12.18 1.15 -19.51
N GLU A 157 -12.84 0.25 -18.77
CA GLU A 157 -12.25 -1.02 -18.32
C GLU A 157 -12.10 -2.06 -19.45
N ASP A 158 -12.77 -1.84 -20.59
CA ASP A 158 -12.76 -2.74 -21.76
C ASP A 158 -11.44 -2.69 -22.59
N LEU A 159 -10.44 -1.93 -22.12
CA LEU A 159 -9.12 -1.80 -22.76
C LEU A 159 -7.96 -2.43 -21.95
N SER A 160 -8.27 -3.18 -20.88
CA SER A 160 -7.29 -3.86 -20.02
C SER A 160 -6.88 -5.25 -20.52
#